data_AF-A0A1X2IMA5-F1
#
_entry.id   AF-A0A1X2IMA5-F1
#
_cell.length_a   1.000
_cell.length_b   1.000
_cell.length_c   1.000
_cell.angle_alpha   90.00
_cell.angle_beta   90.00
_cell.angle_gamma   90.00
#
_symmetry.space_group_name_H-M   'P 1'
#
loop_
_entity.id
_entity.type
_entity.pdbx_description
1 polymer ?
#
loop_
_entity_poly.entity_id
_entity_poly.type
_entity_poly.pdbx_seq_one_letter_code
_entity_poly.pdbx_strand_id
1 'polypeptide(L)'
;MSKNVDSKNSVSSSVFGIKRLLQLHAFGPVNIDKARTEFKQHIDVIRSICSQFETEVLGDVMKQGSGAESSFGKHFNQLKEQATTESTVIRLQEYLQQSSTLLETALNDKEASKSTVKVQQLENLAKSMGLVSFVDSSQKESGVPSTTITLGGKVIVIDIDIDNDGLVQRAKVTFVSESLQRDHDENLDILLAEDLQTHNFDTFRRNLGTLALLDQLNVEYTPTDFFTLVRNLYKDLRATCNQETLLLSNNILDVLLDGHGIPSLYLDYPGISIAYWINKTKAKTIDWDDVRDTVEQKKIHPSLRQAAKLLISFEESKTSQYFLPPYRSNYMLTFDECEDSINETGNELKIITETKCPRFMQPLRFVKPISSNTSNAIPVRFVAKLDEPIAASDIIVHKLAEATGVVKGKKCIYHIDSSVVP
;
A
#
# COMPACT_ATOMS: atom_id res chain seq x y z
N MET A 1 3.00 59.25 -33.82
CA MET A 1 2.65 59.22 -32.37
C MET A 1 1.23 58.66 -32.28
N SER A 2 1.06 57.38 -31.92
CA SER A 2 0.92 56.85 -30.53
C SER A 2 -0.40 57.31 -29.89
N LYS A 3 -1.36 56.49 -29.44
CA LYS A 3 -1.37 55.06 -29.10
C LYS A 3 -2.79 54.48 -29.32
N ASN A 4 -2.87 53.31 -29.96
CA ASN A 4 -3.96 52.35 -29.79
C ASN A 4 -3.74 51.63 -28.46
N VAL A 5 -4.79 51.48 -27.66
CA VAL A 5 -4.82 50.57 -26.51
C VAL A 5 -5.93 49.57 -26.75
N ASP A 6 -5.52 48.37 -27.19
CA ASP A 6 -6.36 47.18 -27.22
C ASP A 6 -6.62 46.72 -25.78
N SER A 7 -7.87 46.79 -25.31
CA SER A 7 -8.29 46.03 -24.13
C SER A 7 -8.78 44.65 -24.57
N LYS A 8 -7.95 43.65 -24.28
CA LYS A 8 -8.30 42.24 -24.45
C LYS A 8 -9.43 41.88 -23.50
N ASN A 9 -10.53 41.38 -24.05
CA ASN A 9 -11.57 40.67 -23.32
C ASN A 9 -10.94 39.47 -22.61
N SER A 10 -10.73 39.58 -21.30
CA SER A 10 -10.37 38.47 -20.43
C SER A 10 -11.62 37.64 -20.17
N VAL A 11 -11.75 36.52 -20.88
CA VAL A 11 -12.63 35.42 -20.46
C VAL A 11 -12.10 34.91 -19.12
N SER A 12 -12.87 35.19 -18.06
CA SER A 12 -12.61 34.77 -16.69
C SER A 12 -12.52 33.24 -16.62
N SER A 13 -11.29 32.73 -16.46
CA SER A 13 -11.01 31.32 -16.24
C SER A 13 -11.27 30.96 -14.77
N SER A 14 -12.52 30.84 -14.39
CA SER A 14 -12.94 30.20 -13.14
C SER A 14 -12.95 28.67 -13.31
N VAL A 15 -11.76 28.09 -13.51
CA VAL A 15 -11.47 26.65 -13.40
C VAL A 15 -10.35 26.50 -12.37
N PHE A 16 -10.63 26.92 -11.15
CA PHE A 16 -9.78 26.67 -9.98
C PHE A 16 -10.35 25.47 -9.22
N GLY A 17 -9.60 24.36 -9.18
CA GLY A 17 -9.90 23.28 -8.24
C GLY A 17 -9.17 21.96 -8.49
N ILE A 18 -8.82 21.60 -9.73
CA ILE A 18 -8.24 20.30 -10.07
C ILE A 18 -6.71 20.41 -10.22
N LYS A 19 -6.01 20.84 -9.15
CA LYS A 19 -4.54 20.97 -9.14
C LYS A 19 -3.78 19.93 -8.30
N ARG A 20 -4.46 18.93 -7.74
CA ARG A 20 -3.83 17.75 -7.13
C ARG A 20 -4.46 16.49 -7.73
N LEU A 21 -3.96 16.08 -8.88
CA LEU A 21 -4.36 14.84 -9.54
C LEU A 21 -3.53 13.67 -9.00
N LEU A 22 -4.22 12.53 -8.90
CA LEU A 22 -3.78 11.23 -8.42
C LEU A 22 -2.40 10.84 -8.99
N GLN A 23 -1.44 10.59 -8.10
CA GLN A 23 -0.12 10.10 -8.49
C GLN A 23 -0.18 8.58 -8.68
N LEU A 24 -0.52 8.14 -9.89
CA LEU A 24 -0.11 6.82 -10.37
C LEU A 24 1.30 6.97 -10.97
N HIS A 25 2.31 6.46 -10.28
CA HIS A 25 3.72 6.64 -10.66
C HIS A 25 4.20 5.51 -11.57
N ALA A 26 4.96 5.83 -12.62
CA ALA A 26 5.42 4.89 -13.63
C ALA A 26 6.44 3.83 -13.12
N PHE A 27 7.00 4.02 -11.92
CA PHE A 27 7.97 3.09 -11.32
C PHE A 27 7.33 2.08 -10.34
N GLY A 28 6.02 1.86 -10.43
CA GLY A 28 5.30 1.03 -9.46
C GLY A 28 5.04 1.76 -8.13
N PRO A 29 4.75 1.02 -7.04
CA PRO A 29 4.27 1.59 -5.77
C PRO A 29 5.38 2.28 -4.98
N VAL A 30 5.82 3.45 -5.45
CA VAL A 30 6.79 4.30 -4.75
C VAL A 30 6.04 5.41 -4.05
N ASN A 31 6.08 5.44 -2.72
CA ASN A 31 5.62 6.60 -1.96
C ASN A 31 6.59 7.77 -2.24
N ILE A 32 6.20 8.65 -3.16
CA ILE A 32 7.03 9.78 -3.62
C ILE A 32 7.38 10.72 -2.46
N ASP A 33 6.48 10.87 -1.48
CA ASP A 33 6.73 11.74 -0.35
C ASP A 33 7.79 11.16 0.59
N LYS A 34 7.72 9.85 0.85
CA LYS A 34 8.75 9.10 1.57
C LYS A 34 10.09 9.13 0.82
N ALA A 35 10.09 8.78 -0.47
CA ALA A 35 11.29 8.81 -1.31
C ALA A 35 11.93 10.20 -1.33
N ARG A 36 11.15 11.28 -1.44
CA ARG A 36 11.67 12.66 -1.35
C ARG A 36 12.33 12.95 -0.01
N THR A 37 11.78 12.44 1.08
CA THR A 37 12.35 12.63 2.42
C THR A 37 13.66 11.86 2.56
N GLU A 38 13.71 10.61 2.11
CA GLU A 38 14.92 9.79 2.08
C GLU A 38 16.00 10.43 1.20
N PHE A 39 15.66 10.86 -0.01
CA PHE A 39 16.58 11.59 -0.88
C PHE A 39 17.09 12.88 -0.23
N LYS A 40 16.22 13.63 0.44
CA LYS A 40 16.64 14.84 1.16
C LYS A 40 17.63 14.49 2.27
N GLN A 41 17.35 13.47 3.08
CA GLN A 41 18.26 13.01 4.13
C GLN A 41 19.61 12.60 3.55
N HIS A 42 19.63 11.81 2.47
CA HIS A 42 20.87 11.44 1.79
C HIS A 42 21.62 12.65 1.24
N ILE A 43 20.93 13.62 0.62
CA ILE A 43 21.55 14.87 0.16
C ILE A 43 22.14 15.67 1.33
N ASP A 44 21.43 15.76 2.45
CA ASP A 44 21.89 16.50 3.62
C ASP A 44 23.12 15.82 4.27
N VAL A 45 23.17 14.48 4.27
CA VAL A 45 24.38 13.72 4.64
C VAL A 45 25.53 14.03 3.69
N ILE A 46 25.32 14.00 2.37
CA ILE A 46 26.35 14.35 1.38
C ILE A 46 26.84 15.79 1.59
N ARG A 47 25.93 16.75 1.81
CA ARG A 47 26.31 18.14 2.11
C ARG A 47 27.15 18.24 3.36
N SER A 48 26.78 17.51 4.42
CA SER A 48 27.57 17.47 5.66
C SER A 48 29.00 16.96 5.41
N ILE A 49 29.15 15.91 4.61
CA ILE A 49 30.47 15.37 4.21
C ILE A 49 31.25 16.42 3.40
N CYS A 50 30.62 17.07 2.42
CA CYS A 50 31.26 18.11 1.62
C CYS A 50 31.69 19.32 2.48
N SER A 51 30.85 19.73 3.43
CA SER A 51 31.19 20.82 4.35
C SER A 51 32.31 20.44 5.30
N GLN A 52 32.32 19.22 5.84
CA GLN A 52 33.44 18.70 6.65
C GLN A 52 34.73 18.69 5.82
N PHE A 53 34.67 18.23 4.57
CA PHE A 53 35.81 18.25 3.66
C PHE A 53 36.32 19.69 3.41
N GLU A 54 35.42 20.65 3.22
CA GLU A 54 35.78 22.05 3.04
C GLU A 54 36.44 22.65 4.30
N THR A 55 35.87 22.41 5.48
CA THR A 55 36.36 23.02 6.73
C THR A 55 37.63 22.35 7.27
N GLU A 56 37.72 21.03 7.18
CA GLU A 56 38.82 20.26 7.79
C GLU A 56 39.94 20.02 6.78
N VAL A 57 39.62 19.58 5.56
CA VAL A 57 40.64 19.21 4.57
C VAL A 57 41.14 20.44 3.81
N LEU A 58 40.24 21.20 3.17
CA LEU A 58 40.64 22.41 2.42
C LEU A 58 41.17 23.50 3.36
N GLY A 59 40.56 23.66 4.54
CA GLY A 59 41.04 24.58 5.58
C GLY A 59 42.48 24.31 6.02
N ASP A 60 42.87 23.05 6.24
CA ASP A 60 44.22 22.69 6.66
C ASP A 60 45.23 22.69 5.51
N VAL A 61 44.79 22.33 4.30
CA VAL A 61 45.60 22.38 3.08
C VAL A 61 45.93 23.82 2.70
N MET A 62 44.97 24.76 2.82
CA MET A 62 45.21 26.18 2.58
C MET A 62 46.14 26.82 3.62
N LYS A 63 46.13 26.34 4.88
CA LYS A 63 47.07 26.80 5.93
C LYS A 63 48.50 26.31 5.74
N GLN A 64 48.72 25.21 5.00
CA GLN A 64 50.04 24.58 4.83
C GLN A 64 50.84 25.01 3.59
N GLY A 65 50.27 25.83 2.70
CA GLY A 65 51.01 26.41 1.57
C GLY A 65 51.67 25.36 0.66
N SER A 66 53.00 25.40 0.49
CA SER A 66 53.77 24.52 -0.40
C SER A 66 53.81 23.03 0.01
N GLY A 67 53.28 22.66 1.18
CA GLY A 67 53.09 21.27 1.62
C GLY A 67 51.72 20.66 1.30
N ALA A 68 50.82 21.44 0.69
CA ALA A 68 49.43 21.11 0.41
C ALA A 68 49.23 19.77 -0.32
N GLU A 69 49.99 19.50 -1.38
CA GLU A 69 49.84 18.27 -2.18
C GLU A 69 50.19 17.01 -1.38
N SER A 70 51.24 17.05 -0.56
CA SER A 70 51.63 15.92 0.30
C SER A 70 50.56 15.62 1.35
N SER A 71 49.99 16.65 1.96
CA SER A 71 48.94 16.49 2.97
C SER A 71 47.61 16.05 2.37
N PHE A 72 47.26 16.57 1.19
CA PHE A 72 46.09 16.11 0.43
C PHE A 72 46.24 14.65 0.01
N GLY A 73 47.42 14.24 -0.47
CA GLY A 73 47.72 12.85 -0.80
C GLY A 73 47.62 11.91 0.40
N LYS A 74 48.10 12.33 1.59
CA LYS A 74 47.94 11.55 2.84
C LYS A 74 46.47 11.43 3.24
N HIS A 75 45.71 12.52 3.19
CA HIS A 75 44.30 12.52 3.57
C HIS A 75 43.42 11.73 2.58
N PHE A 76 43.72 11.80 1.29
CA PHE A 76 43.08 10.98 0.26
C PHE A 76 43.37 9.49 0.48
N ASN A 77 44.60 9.13 0.82
CA ASN A 77 44.95 7.75 1.16
C ASN A 77 44.23 7.29 2.44
N GLN A 78 44.08 8.14 3.47
CA GLN A 78 43.30 7.84 4.67
C GLN A 78 41.81 7.65 4.36
N LEU A 79 41.21 8.52 3.53
CA LEU A 79 39.82 8.37 3.07
C LEU A 79 39.62 7.09 2.27
N LYS A 80 40.57 6.76 1.40
CA LYS A 80 40.57 5.50 0.65
C LYS A 80 40.64 4.31 1.61
N GLU A 81 41.56 4.32 2.56
CA GLU A 81 41.70 3.27 3.59
C GLU A 81 40.43 3.15 4.43
N GLN A 82 39.84 4.25 4.88
CA GLN A 82 38.59 4.30 5.62
C GLN A 82 37.43 3.72 4.80
N ALA A 83 37.27 4.10 3.54
CA ALA A 83 36.22 3.57 2.67
C ALA A 83 36.39 2.06 2.40
N THR A 84 37.63 1.57 2.21
CA THR A 84 37.89 0.12 2.16
C THR A 84 37.57 -0.56 3.47
N THR A 85 37.84 0.08 4.60
CA THR A 85 37.55 -0.47 5.94
C THR A 85 36.04 -0.55 6.17
N GLU A 86 35.28 0.51 5.87
CA GLU A 86 33.82 0.52 5.93
C GLU A 86 33.21 -0.52 5.00
N SER A 87 33.67 -0.62 3.75
CA SER A 87 33.21 -1.68 2.83
C SER A 87 33.51 -3.09 3.36
N THR A 88 34.65 -3.27 4.02
CA THR A 88 35.02 -4.55 4.66
C THR A 88 34.14 -4.83 5.88
N VAL A 89 33.83 -3.81 6.69
CA VAL A 89 32.92 -3.91 7.84
C VAL A 89 31.51 -4.26 7.39
N ILE A 90 31.00 -3.64 6.32
CA ILE A 90 29.68 -3.96 5.74
C ILE A 90 29.67 -5.42 5.27
N ARG A 91 30.69 -5.87 4.51
CA ARG A 91 30.78 -7.28 4.11
C ARG A 91 30.89 -8.22 5.31
N LEU A 92 31.64 -7.85 6.35
CA LEU A 92 31.73 -8.64 7.58
C LEU A 92 30.39 -8.70 8.32
N GLN A 93 29.63 -7.60 8.35
CA GLN A 93 28.27 -7.61 8.89
C GLN A 93 27.36 -8.53 8.09
N GLU A 94 27.39 -8.46 6.75
CA GLU A 94 26.63 -9.37 5.89
C GLU A 94 27.03 -10.83 6.13
N TYR A 95 28.33 -11.13 6.21
CA TYR A 95 28.82 -12.48 6.51
C TYR A 95 28.49 -12.94 7.92
N LEU A 96 28.51 -12.05 8.92
CA LEU A 96 28.09 -12.34 10.29
C LEU A 96 26.58 -12.58 10.35
N GLN A 97 25.79 -11.80 9.63
CA GLN A 97 24.34 -11.99 9.52
C GLN A 97 24.02 -13.35 8.87
N GLN A 98 24.67 -13.66 7.75
CA GLN A 98 24.55 -14.94 7.03
C GLN A 98 25.06 -16.11 7.87
N SER A 99 26.20 -15.94 8.55
CA SER A 99 26.74 -16.96 9.45
C SER A 99 25.82 -17.16 10.64
N SER A 100 25.25 -16.10 11.22
CA SER A 100 24.25 -16.18 12.29
C SER A 100 23.01 -16.93 11.82
N THR A 101 22.50 -16.65 10.62
CA THR A 101 21.35 -17.38 10.06
C THR A 101 21.68 -18.84 9.79
N LEU A 102 22.86 -19.13 9.24
CA LEU A 102 23.34 -20.50 9.01
C LEU A 102 23.59 -21.24 10.33
N LEU A 103 24.13 -20.56 11.36
CA LEU A 103 24.37 -21.15 12.67
C LEU A 103 23.05 -21.38 13.41
N GLU A 104 22.10 -20.45 13.34
CA GLU A 104 20.74 -20.63 13.84
C GLU A 104 20.06 -21.82 13.13
N THR A 105 20.20 -21.91 11.80
CA THR A 105 19.65 -23.03 11.03
C THR A 105 20.31 -24.36 11.44
N ALA A 106 21.65 -24.38 11.56
CA ALA A 106 22.41 -25.59 11.90
C ALA A 106 22.30 -26.00 13.38
N LEU A 107 22.09 -25.06 14.30
CA LEU A 107 21.83 -25.32 15.72
C LEU A 107 20.38 -25.78 15.93
N ASN A 108 19.43 -25.21 15.18
CA ASN A 108 18.04 -25.65 15.19
C ASN A 108 17.83 -27.01 14.50
N ASP A 109 18.70 -27.39 13.56
CA ASP A 109 18.67 -28.71 12.87
C ASP A 109 18.99 -29.90 13.79
N LYS A 110 19.47 -29.69 15.03
CA LYS A 110 19.82 -30.80 15.93
C LYS A 110 18.93 -31.01 17.14
N GLU A 111 18.21 -30.02 17.66
CA GLU A 111 17.35 -30.22 18.85
C GLU A 111 16.07 -29.35 18.91
N ALA A 112 15.86 -28.37 18.02
CA ALA A 112 14.64 -27.55 18.03
C ALA A 112 13.55 -28.22 17.18
N SER A 113 12.36 -28.45 17.75
CA SER A 113 11.22 -28.91 16.95
C SER A 113 10.89 -27.89 15.86
N LYS A 114 10.50 -28.35 14.66
CA LYS A 114 10.17 -27.47 13.52
C LYS A 114 9.11 -26.42 13.88
N SER A 115 8.21 -26.77 14.80
CA SER A 115 7.24 -25.83 15.38
C SER A 115 7.91 -24.66 16.10
N THR A 116 8.93 -24.90 16.93
CA THR A 116 9.70 -23.87 17.64
C THR A 116 10.36 -22.88 16.69
N VAL A 117 10.96 -23.36 15.60
CA VAL A 117 11.58 -22.50 14.59
C VAL A 117 10.54 -21.60 13.94
N LYS A 118 9.39 -22.15 13.55
CA LYS A 118 8.31 -21.38 12.91
C LYS A 118 7.67 -20.37 13.86
N VAL A 119 7.48 -20.74 15.13
CA VAL A 119 7.03 -19.83 16.20
C VAL A 119 8.00 -18.66 16.31
N GLN A 120 9.29 -18.92 16.46
CA GLN A 120 10.29 -17.86 16.61
C GLN A 120 10.36 -16.94 15.38
N GLN A 121 10.21 -17.49 14.16
CA GLN A 121 10.11 -16.69 12.95
C GLN A 121 8.89 -15.75 12.97
N LEU A 122 7.73 -16.24 13.41
CA LEU A 122 6.51 -15.45 13.53
C LEU A 122 6.60 -14.40 14.64
N GLU A 123 7.20 -14.72 15.78
CA GLU A 123 7.47 -13.77 16.88
C GLU A 123 8.37 -12.62 16.42
N ASN A 124 9.49 -12.95 15.75
CA ASN A 124 10.42 -11.95 15.23
C ASN A 124 9.74 -11.05 14.19
N LEU A 125 8.90 -11.63 13.33
CA LEU A 125 8.14 -10.89 12.34
C LEU A 125 7.13 -9.94 13.02
N ALA A 126 6.32 -10.44 13.95
CA ALA A 126 5.33 -9.67 14.67
C ALA A 126 5.97 -8.48 15.42
N LYS A 127 7.08 -8.73 16.12
CA LYS A 127 7.85 -7.70 16.81
C LYS A 127 8.37 -6.63 15.85
N SER A 128 8.84 -7.00 14.67
CA SER A 128 9.32 -6.04 13.66
C SER A 128 8.20 -5.12 13.13
N MET A 129 6.94 -5.54 13.28
CA MET A 129 5.74 -4.79 12.86
C MET A 129 5.04 -4.08 14.03
N GLY A 130 5.64 -4.09 15.23
CA GLY A 130 5.07 -3.46 16.43
C GLY A 130 3.92 -4.24 17.06
N LEU A 131 3.74 -5.51 16.72
CA LEU A 131 2.78 -6.42 17.34
C LEU A 131 3.41 -7.14 18.53
N VAL A 132 2.58 -7.54 19.49
CA VAL A 132 2.97 -8.36 20.65
C VAL A 132 2.69 -9.83 20.33
N SER A 133 3.58 -10.74 20.71
CA SER A 133 3.36 -12.19 20.55
C SER A 133 3.20 -12.90 21.89
N PHE A 134 2.31 -13.88 21.94
CA PHE A 134 2.14 -14.81 23.05
C PHE A 134 2.14 -16.23 22.52
N VAL A 135 2.77 -17.16 23.21
CA VAL A 135 2.84 -18.57 22.79
C VAL A 135 2.19 -19.42 23.88
N ASP A 136 1.15 -20.16 23.50
CA ASP A 136 0.56 -21.20 24.34
C ASP A 136 0.86 -22.57 23.74
N SER A 137 1.51 -23.42 24.52
CA SER A 137 1.78 -24.81 24.16
C SER A 137 0.80 -25.70 24.91
N SER A 138 -0.48 -25.60 24.57
CA SER A 138 -1.53 -26.42 25.14
C SER A 138 -1.77 -27.67 24.30
N GLN A 139 -1.83 -28.84 24.93
CA GLN A 139 -2.38 -30.03 24.28
C GLN A 139 -3.88 -29.78 24.06
N LYS A 140 -4.29 -29.52 22.81
CA LYS A 140 -5.72 -29.49 22.48
C LYS A 140 -6.36 -30.84 22.78
N GLU A 141 -7.63 -30.79 23.21
CA GLU A 141 -8.51 -31.94 23.55
C GLU A 141 -8.61 -33.02 22.46
N SER A 142 -8.10 -32.76 21.25
CA SER A 142 -8.11 -33.66 20.08
C SER A 142 -6.90 -34.62 19.99
N GLY A 143 -6.01 -34.65 20.99
CA GLY A 143 -4.95 -35.66 21.11
C GLY A 143 -3.69 -35.43 20.28
N VAL A 144 -3.65 -34.41 19.42
CA VAL A 144 -2.43 -33.96 18.72
C VAL A 144 -1.88 -32.72 19.42
N PRO A 145 -0.61 -32.72 19.87
CA PRO A 145 -0.02 -31.52 20.47
C PRO A 145 0.08 -30.42 19.40
N SER A 146 -0.43 -29.23 19.72
CA SER A 146 -0.34 -28.05 18.87
C SER A 146 0.16 -26.86 19.68
N THR A 147 1.03 -26.05 19.10
CA THR A 147 1.42 -24.77 19.66
C THR A 147 0.61 -23.67 18.99
N THR A 148 -0.06 -22.83 19.79
CA THR A 148 -0.75 -21.64 19.30
C THR A 148 0.11 -20.43 19.57
N ILE A 149 0.47 -19.69 18.52
CA ILE A 149 1.05 -18.35 18.65
C ILE A 149 -0.02 -17.31 18.37
N THR A 150 -0.23 -16.42 19.33
CA THR A 150 -1.15 -15.29 19.25
C THR A 150 -0.36 -14.01 18.96
N LEU A 151 -0.67 -13.34 17.86
CA LEU A 151 -0.11 -12.04 17.47
C LEU A 151 -1.15 -10.95 17.75
N GLY A 152 -0.89 -10.12 18.77
CA GLY A 152 -1.79 -9.07 19.24
C GLY A 152 -1.35 -7.67 18.82
N GLY A 153 -2.27 -6.94 18.19
CA GLY A 153 -2.28 -5.49 18.07
C GLY A 153 -3.28 -4.86 19.05
N LYS A 154 -3.58 -3.57 18.87
CA LYS A 154 -4.58 -2.83 19.65
C LYS A 154 -6.02 -3.22 19.28
N VAL A 155 -6.26 -3.44 17.99
CA VAL A 155 -7.56 -3.68 17.36
C VAL A 155 -7.65 -5.08 16.79
N ILE A 156 -6.53 -5.72 16.47
CA ILE A 156 -6.50 -7.08 15.90
C ILE A 156 -5.79 -8.08 16.82
N VAL A 157 -6.23 -9.34 16.78
CA VAL A 157 -5.59 -10.49 17.41
C VAL A 157 -5.58 -11.62 16.39
N ILE A 158 -4.44 -12.24 16.15
CA ILE A 158 -4.29 -13.32 15.16
C ILE A 158 -3.75 -14.56 15.86
N ASP A 159 -4.58 -15.61 15.94
CA ASP A 159 -4.19 -16.89 16.52
C ASP A 159 -3.76 -17.85 15.41
N ILE A 160 -2.55 -18.39 15.48
CA ILE A 160 -1.98 -19.32 14.51
C ILE A 160 -1.70 -20.64 15.21
N ASP A 161 -2.37 -21.70 14.76
CA ASP A 161 -2.22 -23.05 15.28
C ASP A 161 -1.16 -23.80 14.47
N ILE A 162 -0.10 -24.27 15.12
CA ILE A 162 1.05 -24.96 14.51
C ILE A 162 1.17 -26.36 15.14
N ASP A 163 1.29 -27.40 14.33
CA ASP A 163 1.57 -28.75 14.86
C ASP A 163 3.06 -28.94 15.17
N ASN A 164 3.41 -30.10 15.75
CA ASN A 164 4.80 -30.44 16.10
C ASN A 164 5.75 -30.50 14.90
N ASP A 165 5.23 -30.76 13.69
CA ASP A 165 6.00 -30.81 12.45
C ASP A 165 6.23 -29.42 11.84
N GLY A 166 5.68 -28.36 12.44
CA GLY A 166 5.78 -26.98 11.97
C GLY A 166 4.79 -26.65 10.85
N LEU A 167 3.77 -27.49 10.63
CA LEU A 167 2.70 -27.21 9.67
C LEU A 167 1.63 -26.35 10.35
N VAL A 168 1.16 -25.35 9.61
CA VAL A 168 0.12 -24.45 10.10
C VAL A 168 -1.23 -25.08 9.81
N GLN A 169 -1.97 -25.35 10.88
CA GLN A 169 -3.28 -25.98 10.83
C GLN A 169 -4.37 -24.93 10.55
N ARG A 170 -4.25 -23.74 11.15
CA ARG A 170 -5.21 -22.66 11.02
C ARG A 170 -4.58 -21.31 11.39
N ALA A 171 -5.06 -20.25 10.76
CA ALA A 171 -4.93 -18.88 11.25
C ALA A 171 -6.33 -18.32 11.50
N LYS A 172 -6.52 -17.56 12.58
CA LYS A 172 -7.81 -16.92 12.91
C LYS A 172 -7.57 -15.48 13.32
N VAL A 173 -8.22 -14.54 12.64
CA VAL A 173 -8.19 -13.12 12.97
C VAL A 173 -9.43 -12.76 13.79
N THR A 174 -9.22 -12.11 14.92
CA THR A 174 -10.27 -11.57 15.79
C THR A 174 -10.05 -10.07 15.94
N PHE A 175 -11.12 -9.29 15.75
CA PHE A 175 -11.09 -7.85 16.00
C PHE A 175 -11.54 -7.56 17.42
N VAL A 176 -10.97 -6.55 18.09
CA VAL A 176 -11.36 -6.17 19.46
C VAL A 176 -12.73 -5.49 19.49
N SER A 177 -13.08 -4.74 18.44
CA SER A 177 -14.38 -4.06 18.34
C SER A 177 -15.51 -5.05 17.99
N GLU A 178 -16.60 -5.03 18.77
CA GLU A 178 -17.79 -5.85 18.52
C GLU A 178 -18.44 -5.57 17.15
N SER A 179 -18.39 -4.33 16.66
CA SER A 179 -18.88 -4.01 15.32
C SER A 179 -18.04 -4.69 14.25
N LEU A 180 -16.73 -4.78 14.47
CA LEU A 180 -15.82 -5.43 13.54
C LEU A 180 -15.92 -6.96 13.59
N GLN A 181 -16.18 -7.54 14.77
CA GLN A 181 -16.39 -8.98 14.95
C GLN A 181 -17.65 -9.49 14.25
N ARG A 182 -18.79 -8.76 14.36
CA ARG A 182 -20.05 -9.18 13.73
C ARG A 182 -19.97 -9.26 12.21
N ASP A 183 -19.14 -8.41 11.62
CA ASP A 183 -18.89 -8.31 10.19
C ASP A 183 -17.56 -9.00 9.81
N HIS A 184 -17.12 -10.02 10.57
CA HIS A 184 -15.92 -10.80 10.25
C HIS A 184 -16.06 -11.54 8.92
N ASP A 185 -14.97 -11.63 8.17
CA ASP A 185 -14.90 -12.29 6.88
C ASP A 185 -13.87 -13.42 6.96
N GLU A 186 -14.36 -14.66 6.86
CA GLU A 186 -13.54 -15.88 6.93
C GLU A 186 -12.47 -15.95 5.84
N ASN A 187 -12.63 -15.19 4.74
CA ASN A 187 -11.62 -15.14 3.68
C ASN A 187 -10.28 -14.57 4.17
N LEU A 188 -10.29 -13.69 5.19
CA LEU A 188 -9.06 -13.20 5.79
C LEU A 188 -8.29 -14.30 6.54
N ASP A 189 -9.02 -15.17 7.24
CA ASP A 189 -8.46 -16.31 7.95
C ASP A 189 -7.84 -17.31 6.97
N ILE A 190 -8.59 -17.61 5.89
CA ILE A 190 -8.15 -18.48 4.80
C ILE A 190 -6.89 -17.91 4.13
N LEU A 191 -6.89 -16.62 3.79
CA LEU A 191 -5.75 -15.96 3.14
C LEU A 191 -4.46 -16.12 3.96
N LEU A 192 -4.50 -15.82 5.26
CA LEU A 192 -3.32 -15.92 6.13
C LEU A 192 -2.89 -17.38 6.35
N ALA A 193 -3.85 -18.30 6.46
CA ALA A 193 -3.55 -19.73 6.59
C ALA A 193 -2.89 -20.28 5.31
N GLU A 194 -3.42 -19.96 4.13
CA GLU A 194 -2.89 -20.37 2.82
C GLU A 194 -1.43 -19.90 2.64
N ASP A 195 -1.12 -18.64 2.98
CA ASP A 195 0.25 -18.10 2.89
C ASP A 195 1.25 -18.91 3.73
N LEU A 196 0.85 -19.28 4.96
CA LEU A 196 1.70 -20.02 5.89
C LEU A 196 1.81 -21.51 5.60
N GLN A 197 0.76 -22.11 5.01
CA GLN A 197 0.70 -23.50 4.59
C GLN A 197 1.51 -23.74 3.31
N THR A 198 1.48 -22.79 2.38
CA THR A 198 2.26 -22.84 1.12
C THR A 198 3.72 -22.41 1.29
N HIS A 199 4.17 -22.17 2.53
CA HIS A 199 5.51 -21.66 2.86
C HIS A 199 5.85 -20.32 2.18
N ASN A 200 4.85 -19.54 1.77
CA ASN A 200 5.03 -18.24 1.15
C ASN A 200 5.16 -17.14 2.21
N PHE A 201 6.25 -17.20 2.97
CA PHE A 201 6.46 -16.33 4.12
C PHE A 201 6.58 -14.85 3.75
N ASP A 202 7.07 -14.52 2.55
CA ASP A 202 7.13 -13.14 2.07
C ASP A 202 5.73 -12.55 1.84
N THR A 203 4.81 -13.35 1.30
CA THR A 203 3.41 -12.92 1.11
C THR A 203 2.72 -12.79 2.47
N PHE A 204 2.94 -13.75 3.38
CA PHE A 204 2.46 -13.63 4.76
C PHE A 204 2.98 -12.36 5.44
N ARG A 205 4.28 -12.06 5.34
CA ARG A 205 4.90 -10.83 5.87
C ARG A 205 4.24 -9.59 5.30
N ARG A 206 4.00 -9.53 3.98
CA ARG A 206 3.30 -8.40 3.34
C ARG A 206 1.89 -8.23 3.88
N ASN A 207 1.17 -9.34 4.02
CA ASN A 207 -0.22 -9.38 4.45
C ASN A 207 -0.35 -8.99 5.94
N LEU A 208 0.46 -9.58 6.82
CA LEU A 208 0.55 -9.19 8.23
C LEU A 208 0.95 -7.72 8.39
N GLY A 209 1.92 -7.25 7.62
CA GLY A 209 2.37 -5.86 7.66
C GLY A 209 1.26 -4.87 7.29
N THR A 210 0.34 -5.26 6.41
CA THR A 210 -0.84 -4.46 6.08
C THR A 210 -1.80 -4.35 7.25
N LEU A 211 -2.11 -5.47 7.91
CA LEU A 211 -2.97 -5.48 9.09
C LEU A 211 -2.34 -4.67 10.24
N ALA A 212 -1.03 -4.85 10.46
CA ALA A 212 -0.27 -4.10 11.46
C ALA A 212 -0.27 -2.59 11.17
N LEU A 213 -0.16 -2.17 9.90
CA LEU A 213 -0.26 -0.77 9.53
C LEU A 213 -1.62 -0.18 9.92
N LEU A 214 -2.73 -0.85 9.60
CA LEU A 214 -4.07 -0.39 9.97
C LEU A 214 -4.23 -0.28 11.50
N ASP A 215 -3.67 -1.24 12.24
CA ASP A 215 -3.66 -1.24 13.69
C ASP A 215 -2.88 -0.04 14.26
N GLN A 216 -1.69 0.24 13.74
CA GLN A 216 -0.88 1.40 14.11
C GLN A 216 -1.60 2.72 13.83
N LEU A 217 -2.19 2.86 12.64
CA LEU A 217 -2.94 4.05 12.25
C LEU A 217 -4.17 4.28 13.16
N ASN A 218 -4.86 3.23 13.60
CA ASN A 218 -5.95 3.32 14.56
C ASN A 218 -5.49 3.84 15.92
N VAL A 219 -4.29 3.44 16.37
CA VAL A 219 -3.70 3.93 17.62
C VAL A 219 -3.30 5.40 17.49
N GLU A 220 -2.66 5.76 16.39
CA GLU A 220 -2.10 7.11 16.17
C GLU A 220 -3.19 8.17 15.95
N TYR A 221 -4.28 7.83 15.24
CA TYR A 221 -5.27 8.80 14.77
C TYR A 221 -6.69 8.57 15.31
N THR A 222 -6.81 8.28 16.60
CA THR A 222 -8.11 8.22 17.30
C THR A 222 -8.88 9.56 17.14
N PRO A 223 -10.20 9.54 16.85
CA PRO A 223 -11.13 8.41 16.86
C PRO A 223 -11.35 7.72 15.49
N THR A 224 -10.47 7.94 14.52
CA THR A 224 -10.63 7.34 13.18
C THR A 224 -10.31 5.85 13.22
N ASP A 225 -11.24 5.01 12.76
CA ASP A 225 -11.04 3.57 12.62
C ASP A 225 -10.84 3.19 11.15
N PHE A 226 -9.59 2.95 10.78
CA PHE A 226 -9.15 2.57 9.44
C PHE A 226 -9.68 1.20 8.99
N PHE A 227 -9.93 0.24 9.90
CA PHE A 227 -10.59 -1.02 9.51
C PHE A 227 -12.04 -0.77 9.09
N THR A 228 -12.75 0.07 9.85
CA THR A 228 -14.11 0.49 9.49
C THR A 228 -14.12 1.28 8.18
N LEU A 229 -13.16 2.18 7.96
CA LEU A 229 -13.04 2.92 6.69
C LEU A 229 -12.86 2.01 5.48
N VAL A 230 -12.03 0.96 5.57
CA VAL A 230 -11.86 -0.04 4.51
C VAL A 230 -13.19 -0.74 4.21
N ARG A 231 -13.94 -1.14 5.24
CA ARG A 231 -15.24 -1.80 5.06
C ARG A 231 -16.28 -0.87 4.45
N ASN A 232 -16.32 0.38 4.88
CA ASN A 232 -17.21 1.40 4.35
C ASN A 232 -16.94 1.63 2.85
N LEU A 233 -15.67 1.82 2.49
CA LEU A 233 -15.27 1.96 1.09
C LEU A 233 -15.61 0.71 0.25
N TYR A 234 -15.41 -0.49 0.80
CA TYR A 234 -15.81 -1.71 0.13
C TYR A 234 -17.32 -1.78 -0.12
N LYS A 235 -18.15 -1.38 0.85
CA LYS A 235 -19.61 -1.34 0.69
C LYS A 235 -20.02 -0.42 -0.47
N ASP A 236 -19.40 0.74 -0.59
CA ASP A 236 -19.64 1.69 -1.69
C ASP A 236 -19.23 1.12 -3.05
N LEU A 237 -18.03 0.54 -3.14
CA LEU A 237 -17.53 -0.08 -4.37
C LEU A 237 -18.42 -1.25 -4.79
N ARG A 238 -18.87 -2.06 -3.83
CA ARG A 238 -19.77 -3.18 -4.11
C ARG A 238 -21.14 -2.70 -4.57
N ALA A 239 -21.68 -1.66 -3.95
CA ALA A 239 -22.95 -1.08 -4.39
C ALA A 239 -22.84 -0.55 -5.84
N THR A 240 -21.69 0.05 -6.19
CA THR A 240 -21.38 0.45 -7.57
C THR A 240 -21.36 -0.76 -8.51
N CYS A 241 -20.59 -1.81 -8.20
CA CYS A 241 -20.52 -3.04 -8.98
C CYS A 241 -21.90 -3.70 -9.18
N ASN A 242 -22.75 -3.71 -8.15
CA ASN A 242 -24.09 -4.25 -8.24
C ASN A 242 -24.97 -3.44 -9.21
N GLN A 243 -24.87 -2.10 -9.18
CA GLN A 243 -25.59 -1.24 -10.13
C GLN A 243 -25.12 -1.48 -11.57
N GLU A 244 -23.80 -1.61 -11.78
CA GLU A 244 -23.22 -1.94 -13.09
C GLU A 244 -23.72 -3.28 -13.61
N THR A 245 -23.71 -4.29 -12.74
CA THR A 245 -24.19 -5.65 -13.05
C THR A 245 -25.64 -5.60 -13.54
N LEU A 246 -26.51 -4.88 -12.83
CA LEU A 246 -27.92 -4.73 -13.22
C LEU A 246 -28.08 -4.01 -14.58
N LEU A 247 -27.30 -2.96 -14.83
CA LEU A 247 -27.36 -2.20 -16.09
C LEU A 247 -26.81 -2.99 -17.28
N LEU A 248 -25.88 -3.92 -17.04
CA LEU A 248 -25.27 -4.80 -18.02
C LEU A 248 -25.96 -6.17 -18.08
N SER A 249 -27.26 -6.22 -17.78
CA SER A 249 -28.08 -7.44 -17.90
C SER A 249 -27.53 -8.64 -17.11
N ASN A 250 -26.97 -8.38 -15.93
CA ASN A 250 -26.34 -9.35 -15.03
C ASN A 250 -25.10 -10.06 -15.62
N ASN A 251 -24.44 -9.44 -16.60
CA ASN A 251 -23.20 -9.96 -17.16
C ASN A 251 -21.97 -9.42 -16.41
N ILE A 252 -21.42 -10.24 -15.51
CA ILE A 252 -20.26 -9.86 -14.68
C ILE A 252 -18.98 -9.68 -15.51
N LEU A 253 -18.86 -10.33 -16.68
CA LEU A 253 -17.73 -10.12 -17.59
C LEU A 253 -17.75 -8.71 -18.18
N ASP A 254 -18.93 -8.20 -18.55
CA ASP A 254 -19.06 -6.85 -19.08
C ASP A 254 -18.75 -5.80 -17.99
N VAL A 255 -19.10 -6.08 -16.72
CA VAL A 255 -18.69 -5.25 -15.57
C VAL A 255 -17.17 -5.18 -15.45
N LEU A 256 -16.50 -6.33 -15.62
CA LEU A 256 -15.05 -6.41 -15.58
C LEU A 256 -14.37 -5.69 -16.75
N LEU A 257 -15.01 -5.62 -17.92
CA LEU A 257 -14.41 -5.03 -19.13
C LEU A 257 -14.75 -3.55 -19.35
N ASP A 258 -15.97 -3.15 -19.04
CA ASP A 258 -16.52 -1.83 -19.34
C ASP A 258 -16.90 -1.02 -18.09
N GLY A 259 -16.99 -1.66 -16.91
CA GLY A 259 -17.31 -1.04 -15.62
C GLY A 259 -16.10 -0.63 -14.79
N HIS A 260 -16.31 -0.40 -13.49
CA HIS A 260 -15.26 -0.07 -12.53
C HIS A 260 -14.48 -1.30 -12.02
N GLY A 261 -14.93 -2.50 -12.36
CA GLY A 261 -14.37 -3.76 -11.92
C GLY A 261 -15.09 -4.37 -10.72
N ILE A 262 -14.67 -5.57 -10.34
CA ILE A 262 -15.30 -6.41 -9.33
C ILE A 262 -14.51 -6.25 -8.02
N PRO A 263 -15.05 -5.56 -7.00
CA PRO A 263 -14.39 -5.43 -5.71
C PRO A 263 -14.49 -6.74 -4.92
N SER A 264 -13.42 -7.11 -4.24
CA SER A 264 -13.34 -8.25 -3.34
C SER A 264 -12.52 -7.87 -2.13
N LEU A 265 -13.04 -8.16 -0.93
CA LEU A 265 -12.23 -8.11 0.28
C LEU A 265 -11.38 -9.38 0.34
N TYR A 266 -10.12 -9.22 0.77
CA TYR A 266 -9.25 -10.34 1.13
C TYR A 266 -8.95 -11.33 0.00
N LEU A 267 -8.99 -10.89 -1.27
CA LEU A 267 -8.70 -11.72 -2.45
C LEU A 267 -7.29 -12.33 -2.42
N ASP A 268 -6.28 -11.46 -2.44
CA ASP A 268 -4.84 -11.80 -2.37
C ASP A 268 -4.07 -10.88 -1.40
N TYR A 269 -4.81 -10.00 -0.70
CA TYR A 269 -4.29 -8.91 0.11
C TYR A 269 -5.29 -8.56 1.23
N PRO A 270 -4.83 -8.31 2.48
CA PRO A 270 -5.68 -7.86 3.58
C PRO A 270 -6.26 -6.46 3.36
N GLY A 271 -7.36 -6.37 2.62
CA GLY A 271 -8.01 -5.11 2.26
C GLY A 271 -8.88 -5.27 1.02
N ILE A 272 -9.04 -4.20 0.25
CA ILE A 272 -9.85 -4.20 -0.97
C ILE A 272 -8.95 -4.49 -2.17
N SER A 273 -9.32 -5.50 -2.94
CA SER A 273 -8.80 -5.75 -4.28
C SER A 273 -9.92 -5.54 -5.29
N ILE A 274 -9.65 -4.81 -6.37
CA ILE A 274 -10.61 -4.62 -7.46
C ILE A 274 -10.05 -5.35 -8.68
N ALA A 275 -10.69 -6.45 -9.08
CA ALA A 275 -10.38 -7.09 -10.36
C ALA A 275 -10.97 -6.22 -11.47
N TYR A 276 -10.14 -5.70 -12.39
CA TYR A 276 -10.58 -4.72 -13.39
C TYR A 276 -10.26 -5.12 -14.83
N TRP A 277 -9.52 -6.22 -15.04
CA TRP A 277 -9.23 -6.69 -16.39
C TRP A 277 -8.81 -8.16 -16.39
N ILE A 278 -9.14 -8.90 -17.45
CA ILE A 278 -8.66 -10.26 -17.66
C ILE A 278 -8.33 -10.51 -19.13
N ASN A 279 -7.33 -11.37 -19.37
CA ASN A 279 -6.96 -11.75 -20.73
C ASN A 279 -8.11 -12.49 -21.43
N LYS A 280 -8.37 -12.15 -22.70
CA LYS A 280 -9.39 -12.80 -23.55
C LYS A 280 -9.29 -14.33 -23.59
N THR A 281 -8.09 -14.91 -23.53
CA THR A 281 -7.92 -16.38 -23.54
C THR A 281 -8.44 -16.99 -22.24
N LYS A 282 -8.05 -16.42 -21.10
CA LYS A 282 -8.54 -16.82 -19.77
C LYS A 282 -10.03 -16.55 -19.60
N ALA A 283 -10.53 -15.42 -20.13
CA ALA A 283 -11.94 -15.05 -20.05
C ALA A 283 -12.85 -16.10 -20.69
N LYS A 284 -12.40 -16.78 -21.75
CA LYS A 284 -13.18 -17.82 -22.44
C LYS A 284 -13.28 -19.14 -21.68
N THR A 285 -12.37 -19.38 -20.73
CA THR A 285 -12.32 -20.65 -19.98
C THR A 285 -13.04 -20.57 -18.64
N ILE A 286 -13.53 -19.39 -18.27
CA ILE A 286 -14.18 -19.14 -16.98
C ILE A 286 -15.69 -19.19 -17.18
N ASP A 287 -16.37 -19.93 -16.29
CA ASP A 287 -17.82 -19.86 -16.16
C ASP A 287 -18.20 -18.59 -15.41
N TRP A 288 -18.69 -17.59 -16.14
CA TRP A 288 -19.02 -16.28 -15.58
C TRP A 288 -20.36 -16.27 -14.83
N ASP A 289 -21.22 -17.26 -15.04
CA ASP A 289 -22.44 -17.42 -14.25
C ASP A 289 -22.08 -17.88 -12.83
N ASP A 290 -21.15 -18.84 -12.71
CA ASP A 290 -20.63 -19.28 -11.40
C ASP A 290 -19.88 -18.16 -10.66
N VAL A 291 -19.10 -17.36 -11.40
CA VAL A 291 -18.44 -16.17 -10.83
C VAL A 291 -19.48 -15.20 -10.26
N ARG A 292 -20.54 -14.89 -11.02
CA ARG A 292 -21.63 -14.01 -10.57
C ARG A 292 -22.26 -14.55 -9.29
N ASP A 293 -22.68 -15.81 -9.31
CA ASP A 293 -23.38 -16.43 -8.18
C ASP A 293 -22.51 -16.44 -6.92
N THR A 294 -21.21 -16.67 -7.07
CA THR A 294 -20.22 -16.62 -5.98
C THR A 294 -20.05 -15.19 -5.43
N VAL A 295 -19.95 -14.19 -6.32
CA VAL A 295 -19.81 -12.77 -5.93
C VAL A 295 -21.08 -12.28 -5.23
N GLU A 296 -22.26 -12.66 -5.69
CA GLU A 296 -23.54 -12.35 -5.03
C GLU A 296 -23.59 -12.92 -3.61
N GLN A 297 -23.10 -14.15 -3.42
CA GLN A 297 -22.95 -14.80 -2.11
C GLN A 297 -21.87 -14.18 -1.20
N LYS A 298 -21.22 -13.10 -1.63
CA LYS A 298 -20.12 -12.43 -0.90
C LYS A 298 -18.87 -13.32 -0.73
N LYS A 299 -18.70 -14.32 -1.60
CA LYS A 299 -17.54 -15.23 -1.57
C LYS A 299 -16.53 -14.83 -2.64
N ILE A 300 -15.30 -15.31 -2.48
CA ILE A 300 -14.23 -15.12 -3.44
C ILE A 300 -14.27 -16.25 -4.47
N HIS A 301 -14.43 -15.89 -5.75
CA HIS A 301 -14.27 -16.87 -6.82
C HIS A 301 -12.79 -16.98 -7.25
N PRO A 302 -12.18 -18.17 -7.30
CA PRO A 302 -10.75 -18.34 -7.59
C PRO A 302 -10.30 -17.74 -8.93
N SER A 303 -11.21 -17.64 -9.90
CA SER A 303 -10.88 -17.06 -11.21
C SER A 303 -10.55 -15.56 -11.14
N LEU A 304 -11.02 -14.84 -10.12
CA LEU A 304 -10.68 -13.43 -9.93
C LEU A 304 -9.20 -13.22 -9.59
N ARG A 305 -8.52 -14.22 -9.00
CA ARG A 305 -7.07 -14.18 -8.76
C ARG A 305 -6.27 -14.14 -10.06
N GLN A 306 -6.85 -14.57 -11.18
CA GLN A 306 -6.20 -14.57 -12.49
C GLN A 306 -6.38 -13.27 -13.28
N ALA A 307 -7.21 -12.35 -12.77
CA ALA A 307 -7.42 -11.02 -13.33
C ALA A 307 -6.32 -10.06 -12.87
N ALA A 308 -6.10 -8.99 -13.64
CA ALA A 308 -5.35 -7.84 -13.17
C ALA A 308 -6.15 -7.14 -12.07
N LYS A 309 -5.45 -6.74 -11.01
CA LYS A 309 -6.05 -6.25 -9.77
C LYS A 309 -5.53 -4.88 -9.40
N LEU A 310 -6.39 -4.08 -8.79
CA LEU A 310 -6.05 -2.82 -8.16
C LEU A 310 -6.24 -2.99 -6.64
N LEU A 311 -5.17 -2.84 -5.88
CA LEU A 311 -5.17 -2.94 -4.43
C LEU A 311 -5.36 -1.56 -3.82
N ILE A 312 -6.32 -1.42 -2.91
CA ILE A 312 -6.51 -0.17 -2.15
C ILE A 312 -5.85 -0.31 -0.79
N SER A 313 -4.88 0.57 -0.50
CA SER A 313 -4.14 0.61 0.76
C SER A 313 -4.05 2.04 1.31
N PHE A 314 -3.37 2.19 2.45
CA PHE A 314 -3.02 3.49 3.02
C PHE A 314 -1.52 3.76 2.92
N GLU A 315 -1.16 5.05 2.87
CA GLU A 315 0.21 5.49 3.06
C GLU A 315 0.27 6.89 3.69
N GLU A 316 1.38 7.19 4.33
CA GLU A 316 1.69 8.55 4.80
C GLU A 316 1.77 9.55 3.64
N SER A 317 1.29 10.75 3.90
CA SER A 317 1.14 11.83 2.93
C SER A 317 1.57 13.15 3.56
N LYS A 318 2.30 13.98 2.81
CA LYS A 318 2.59 15.36 3.25
C LYS A 318 1.34 16.24 3.33
N THR A 319 0.24 15.76 2.76
CA THR A 319 -1.01 16.47 2.65
C THR A 319 -2.04 15.79 3.54
N SER A 320 -2.44 16.47 4.60
CA SER A 320 -3.47 15.95 5.48
C SER A 320 -4.79 15.80 4.74
N GLN A 321 -5.48 14.70 5.02
CA GLN A 321 -6.79 14.33 4.52
C GLN A 321 -7.79 14.29 5.66
N TYR A 322 -9.06 14.31 5.31
CA TYR A 322 -10.18 14.12 6.22
C TYR A 322 -10.93 12.87 5.79
N PHE A 323 -11.26 12.01 6.76
CA PHE A 323 -12.00 10.77 6.54
C PHE A 323 -13.45 10.90 7.00
N LEU A 324 -14.27 9.88 6.74
CA LEU A 324 -15.67 9.90 7.17
C LEU A 324 -15.77 10.04 8.68
N PRO A 325 -16.72 10.86 9.18
CA PRO A 325 -16.96 10.95 10.60
C PRO A 325 -17.57 9.64 11.15
N PRO A 326 -17.42 9.34 12.45
CA PRO A 326 -17.83 8.05 13.03
C PRO A 326 -19.31 7.70 12.88
N TYR A 327 -20.17 8.70 12.71
CA TYR A 327 -21.61 8.52 12.53
C TYR A 327 -22.02 8.15 11.09
N ARG A 328 -21.08 8.19 10.12
CA ARG A 328 -21.36 7.91 8.71
C ARG A 328 -20.61 6.69 8.21
N SER A 329 -21.34 5.77 7.57
CA SER A 329 -20.82 4.49 7.10
C SER A 329 -20.54 4.42 5.60
N ASN A 330 -20.94 5.41 4.80
CA ASN A 330 -20.83 5.36 3.34
C ASN A 330 -20.30 6.69 2.77
N TYR A 331 -19.38 6.62 1.82
CA TYR A 331 -19.00 7.74 0.98
C TYR A 331 -20.03 7.98 -0.12
N MET A 332 -20.61 6.92 -0.68
CA MET A 332 -21.63 7.06 -1.73
C MET A 332 -22.94 7.55 -1.12
N LEU A 333 -23.59 8.51 -1.80
CA LEU A 333 -24.91 8.99 -1.42
C LEU A 333 -25.99 8.02 -1.88
N THR A 334 -26.94 7.73 -1.01
CA THR A 334 -28.18 7.02 -1.37
C THR A 334 -29.08 7.94 -2.21
N PHE A 335 -30.11 7.36 -2.85
CA PHE A 335 -31.01 8.12 -3.71
C PHE A 335 -31.76 9.23 -2.95
N ASP A 336 -32.11 8.96 -1.69
CA ASP A 336 -32.91 9.86 -0.85
C ASP A 336 -32.08 10.96 -0.15
N GLU A 337 -30.75 10.84 -0.17
CA GLU A 337 -29.87 11.85 0.41
C GLU A 337 -29.68 13.05 -0.55
N CYS A 338 -29.99 14.23 -0.03
CA CYS A 338 -29.87 15.53 -0.70
C CYS A 338 -28.86 16.44 0.04
N GLU A 339 -28.41 17.53 -0.61
CA GLU A 339 -27.51 18.50 0.03
C GLU A 339 -28.05 19.01 1.36
N ASP A 340 -29.37 19.25 1.45
CA ASP A 340 -30.02 19.72 2.67
C ASP A 340 -29.86 18.72 3.83
N SER A 341 -30.06 17.42 3.58
CA SER A 341 -29.88 16.38 4.60
C SER A 341 -28.43 16.22 5.08
N ILE A 342 -27.45 16.52 4.21
CA ILE A 342 -26.03 16.49 4.57
C ILE A 342 -25.65 17.75 5.36
N ASN A 343 -26.20 18.90 4.99
CA ASN A 343 -25.96 20.17 5.68
C ASN A 343 -26.56 20.18 7.10
N GLU A 344 -27.68 19.49 7.33
CA GLU A 344 -28.29 19.32 8.67
C GLU A 344 -27.37 18.54 9.63
N THR A 345 -26.57 17.60 9.13
CA THR A 345 -25.58 16.84 9.92
C THR A 345 -24.29 17.61 10.22
N GLY A 346 -24.16 18.85 9.73
CA GLY A 346 -23.04 19.75 9.98
C GLY A 346 -22.25 20.09 8.71
N ASN A 347 -21.63 21.27 8.68
CA ASN A 347 -20.80 21.78 7.58
C ASN A 347 -19.46 21.02 7.40
N GLU A 348 -19.39 19.73 7.73
CA GLU A 348 -18.19 18.91 7.72
C GLU A 348 -18.05 18.10 6.41
N LEU A 349 -19.10 18.05 5.60
CA LEU A 349 -19.16 17.26 4.37
C LEU A 349 -19.53 18.15 3.17
N LYS A 350 -19.01 17.80 2.00
CA LYS A 350 -19.38 18.38 0.71
C LYS A 350 -19.78 17.29 -0.26
N ILE A 351 -20.81 17.50 -1.06
CA ILE A 351 -21.15 16.58 -2.16
C ILE A 351 -20.20 16.82 -3.35
N ILE A 352 -19.65 15.72 -3.87
CA ILE A 352 -18.92 15.66 -5.13
C ILE A 352 -19.64 14.70 -6.06
N THR A 353 -19.64 15.03 -7.36
CA THR A 353 -20.22 14.18 -8.39
C THR A 353 -19.11 13.67 -9.27
N GLU A 354 -19.14 12.38 -9.58
CA GLU A 354 -18.19 11.76 -10.47
C GLU A 354 -18.29 12.33 -11.88
N THR A 355 -17.20 12.24 -12.63
CA THR A 355 -17.26 12.35 -14.09
C THR A 355 -18.08 11.20 -14.67
N LYS A 356 -18.75 11.40 -15.81
CA LYS A 356 -19.60 10.39 -16.45
C LYS A 356 -18.79 9.17 -16.92
N CYS A 357 -18.53 8.23 -16.02
CA CYS A 357 -17.82 6.98 -16.23
C CYS A 357 -18.41 5.90 -15.29
N PRO A 358 -18.62 4.68 -15.77
CA PRO A 358 -18.64 4.27 -17.17
C PRO A 358 -19.82 4.91 -17.93
N ARG A 359 -19.78 4.92 -19.27
CA ARG A 359 -20.75 5.69 -20.10
C ARG A 359 -22.20 5.26 -19.92
N PHE A 360 -22.42 4.01 -19.53
CA PHE A 360 -23.74 3.44 -19.30
C PHE A 360 -24.31 3.75 -17.92
N MET A 361 -23.51 4.31 -17.00
CA MET A 361 -23.97 4.75 -15.69
C MET A 361 -24.32 6.23 -15.65
N GLN A 362 -25.27 6.56 -14.77
CA GLN A 362 -25.45 7.94 -14.33
C GLN A 362 -24.29 8.32 -13.39
N PRO A 363 -23.84 9.59 -13.40
CA PRO A 363 -22.79 10.04 -12.51
C PRO A 363 -23.14 9.77 -11.05
N LEU A 364 -22.25 9.05 -10.36
CA LEU A 364 -22.39 8.77 -8.94
C LEU A 364 -22.12 10.03 -8.11
N ARG A 365 -22.76 10.11 -6.94
CA ARG A 365 -22.57 11.20 -5.98
C ARG A 365 -21.90 10.64 -4.73
N PHE A 366 -20.87 11.32 -4.28
CA PHE A 366 -20.15 10.96 -3.06
C PHE A 366 -20.08 12.14 -2.10
N VAL A 367 -20.04 11.85 -0.80
CA VAL A 367 -19.63 12.82 0.20
C VAL A 367 -18.12 12.89 0.27
N LYS A 368 -17.61 14.11 0.40
CA LYS A 368 -16.21 14.41 0.64
C LYS A 368 -16.10 15.14 1.97
N PRO A 369 -15.39 14.56 2.95
CA PRO A 369 -15.06 15.28 4.17
C PRO A 369 -14.27 16.56 3.88
N ILE A 370 -14.67 17.66 4.49
CA ILE A 370 -14.01 18.97 4.41
C ILE A 370 -13.45 19.36 5.78
N SER A 371 -12.48 20.28 5.76
CA SER A 371 -11.90 20.84 6.97
C SER A 371 -12.98 21.56 7.78
N SER A 372 -13.49 20.93 8.82
CA SER A 372 -14.26 21.58 9.89
C SER A 372 -13.35 21.84 11.09
N ASN A 373 -13.77 22.74 11.99
CA ASN A 373 -13.05 23.01 13.25
C ASN A 373 -12.98 21.79 14.21
N THR A 374 -13.71 20.72 13.90
CA THR A 374 -13.96 19.53 14.74
C THR A 374 -13.27 18.27 14.23
N SER A 375 -12.80 18.23 12.99
CA SER A 375 -12.17 17.04 12.39
C SER A 375 -10.65 17.19 12.34
N ASN A 376 -9.93 16.20 12.90
CA ASN A 376 -8.47 16.17 12.88
C ASN A 376 -8.00 15.82 11.48
N ALA A 377 -7.18 16.70 10.89
CA ALA A 377 -6.55 16.44 9.61
C ALA A 377 -5.47 15.37 9.77
N ILE A 378 -5.58 14.26 9.05
CA ILE A 378 -4.69 13.10 9.19
C ILE A 378 -3.71 13.05 8.00
N PRO A 379 -2.39 12.98 8.21
CA PRO A 379 -1.39 12.92 7.14
C PRO A 379 -1.30 11.53 6.49
N VAL A 380 -2.44 10.91 6.19
CA VAL A 380 -2.56 9.58 5.57
C VAL A 380 -3.53 9.69 4.40
N ARG A 381 -3.27 8.97 3.31
CA ARG A 381 -4.14 8.94 2.12
C ARG A 381 -4.44 7.51 1.68
N PHE A 382 -5.57 7.35 0.99
CA PHE A 382 -5.83 6.16 0.18
C PHE A 382 -4.87 6.12 -1.01
N VAL A 383 -4.43 4.91 -1.35
CA VAL A 383 -3.55 4.63 -2.49
C VAL A 383 -4.13 3.46 -3.25
N ALA A 384 -4.19 3.60 -4.56
CA ALA A 384 -4.55 2.52 -5.45
C ALA A 384 -3.29 2.01 -6.15
N LYS A 385 -2.95 0.74 -5.95
CA LYS A 385 -1.74 0.09 -6.47
C LYS A 385 -2.15 -0.99 -7.46
N LEU A 386 -1.63 -0.94 -8.68
CA LEU A 386 -1.83 -2.00 -9.65
C LEU A 386 -0.97 -3.21 -9.24
N ASP A 387 -1.62 -4.35 -9.06
CA ASP A 387 -0.97 -5.64 -8.83
C ASP A 387 -0.54 -6.21 -10.19
N GLU A 388 0.71 -6.66 -10.25
CA GLU A 388 1.52 -6.96 -11.45
C GLU A 388 1.92 -5.75 -12.33
N PRO A 389 3.20 -5.64 -12.74
CA PRO A 389 3.59 -4.68 -13.76
C PRO A 389 2.92 -5.06 -15.08
N ILE A 390 1.91 -4.29 -15.47
CA ILE A 390 1.33 -4.43 -16.81
C ILE A 390 2.41 -4.02 -17.81
N ALA A 391 2.83 -4.96 -18.65
CA ALA A 391 3.67 -4.65 -19.79
C ALA A 391 2.90 -3.68 -20.70
N ALA A 392 3.21 -2.40 -20.58
CA ALA A 392 2.62 -1.34 -21.36
C ALA A 392 3.70 -0.75 -22.27
N SER A 393 3.37 -0.57 -23.55
CA SER A 393 4.23 0.20 -24.45
C SER A 393 4.43 1.62 -23.88
N ASP A 394 5.59 2.22 -24.13
CA ASP A 394 5.89 3.59 -23.72
C ASP A 394 4.80 4.60 -24.12
N ILE A 395 4.16 4.37 -25.27
CA ILE A 395 3.04 5.19 -25.77
C ILE A 395 1.83 5.13 -24.82
N ILE A 396 1.49 3.94 -24.31
CA ILE A 396 0.37 3.75 -23.38
C ILE A 396 0.71 4.37 -22.02
N VAL A 397 1.93 4.16 -21.53
CA VAL A 397 2.40 4.76 -20.28
C VAL A 397 2.38 6.28 -20.38
N HIS A 398 2.83 6.85 -21.50
CA HIS A 398 2.78 8.30 -21.76
C HIS A 398 1.34 8.83 -21.75
N LYS A 399 0.41 8.16 -22.44
CA LYS A 399 -1.01 8.54 -22.44
C LYS A 399 -1.63 8.46 -21.04
N LEU A 400 -1.31 7.43 -20.27
CA LEU A 400 -1.76 7.29 -18.88
C LEU A 400 -1.15 8.39 -17.99
N ALA A 401 0.12 8.72 -18.18
CA ALA A 401 0.82 9.76 -17.44
C ALA A 401 0.30 11.18 -17.80
N GLU A 402 -0.13 11.40 -19.04
CA GLU A 402 -0.85 12.61 -19.45
C GLU A 402 -2.24 12.67 -18.81
N ALA A 403 -3.01 11.58 -18.88
CA ALA A 403 -4.37 11.51 -18.33
C ALA A 403 -4.41 11.66 -16.80
N THR A 404 -3.40 11.14 -16.10
CA THR A 404 -3.24 11.25 -14.64
C THR A 404 -2.54 12.55 -14.21
N GLY A 405 -2.11 13.39 -15.16
CA GLY A 405 -1.48 14.68 -14.89
C GLY A 405 -0.04 14.59 -14.34
N VAL A 406 0.61 13.43 -14.49
CA VAL A 406 2.01 13.17 -14.09
C VAL A 406 2.99 13.89 -15.02
N VAL A 407 2.70 13.96 -16.33
CA VAL A 407 3.52 14.72 -17.28
C VAL A 407 2.94 16.12 -17.46
N LYS A 408 3.45 17.09 -16.69
CA LYS A 408 3.24 18.51 -17.00
C LYS A 408 4.35 19.00 -17.91
N GLY A 409 4.05 19.08 -19.20
CA GLY A 409 4.69 19.98 -20.18
C GLY A 409 6.17 20.27 -19.99
N LYS A 410 7.02 19.40 -20.55
CA LYS A 410 8.17 19.70 -21.43
C LYS A 410 8.77 18.36 -21.85
N LYS A 411 9.16 18.24 -23.12
CA LYS A 411 9.77 17.04 -23.72
C LYS A 411 10.80 16.40 -22.78
N CYS A 412 10.47 15.24 -22.20
CA CYS A 412 11.50 14.31 -21.76
C CYS A 412 12.04 13.60 -23.01
N ILE A 413 13.23 14.02 -23.46
CA ILE A 413 14.01 13.26 -24.40
C ILE A 413 14.66 12.14 -23.58
N TYR A 414 14.13 10.93 -23.65
CA TYR A 414 14.86 9.74 -23.23
C TYR A 414 15.79 9.36 -24.38
N HIS A 415 17.07 9.72 -24.27
CA HIS A 415 18.12 9.01 -24.97
C HIS A 415 18.46 7.79 -24.14
N ILE A 416 18.02 6.62 -24.59
CA ILE A 416 18.58 5.34 -24.13
C ILE A 416 19.40 4.84 -25.31
N ASP A 417 20.72 4.84 -25.14
CA ASP A 417 21.67 4.26 -26.07
C ASP A 417 21.38 2.77 -26.20
N SER A 418 20.87 2.36 -27.35
CA SER A 418 20.74 0.96 -27.73
C SER A 418 22.08 0.44 -28.21
N SER A 419 23.02 0.26 -27.28
CA SER A 419 24.20 -0.57 -27.51
C SER A 419 24.60 -1.21 -26.20
N VAL A 420 24.11 -2.42 -25.96
CA VAL A 420 24.87 -3.62 -25.58
C VAL A 420 23.83 -4.69 -25.25
N VAL A 421 23.58 -5.58 -26.21
CA VAL A 421 23.24 -6.97 -25.95
C VAL A 421 24.13 -7.77 -26.91
N PRO A 422 24.83 -8.83 -26.46
CA PRO A 422 25.62 -9.68 -27.36
C PRO A 422 24.76 -10.34 -28.45
#